data_AF-A0A6I1NG74-F1
#
_entry.id   AF-A0A6I1NG74-F1
#
_cell.length_a   1.000
_cell.length_b   1.000
_cell.length_c   1.000
_cell.angle_alpha   90.00
_cell.angle_beta   90.00
_cell.angle_gamma   90.00
#
_symmetry.space_group_name_H-M   'P 1'
#
loop_
_entity.id
_entity.type
_entity.pdbx_description
1 polymer ?
#
loop_
_entity_poly.entity_id
_entity_poly.type
_entity_poly.pdbx_seq_one_letter_code
_entity_poly.pdbx_strand_id
1 'polypeptide(L)'
;MHPLNLAIAFQVLDNIKNGQLRSCLAMGFEEKDLQTLIDPCSMGTLVNSPVPWFKVVVDSTIVHRLLAHASITDEEDTIRRAIRLGASTPMITELFGLPAKEVAVWRDMLGIPHRKGSWPQVRSEEEHLLWKHWVRLTKEQGTNVRDPRSILKVTMSMTECEPTLSLTMVWNLVQRWIADGLV
;
A
#
# COMPACT_ATOMS: atom_id res chain seq x y z
N MET A 1 5.09 -13.13 29.53
CA MET A 1 6.02 -13.55 28.47
C MET A 1 6.03 -12.53 27.36
N HIS A 2 7.20 -12.14 26.88
CA HIS A 2 7.32 -11.19 25.79
C HIS A 2 7.35 -11.95 24.45
N PRO A 3 6.45 -11.68 23.49
CA PRO A 3 6.33 -12.47 22.25
C PRO A 3 7.61 -12.46 21.41
N LEU A 4 8.37 -11.37 21.45
CA LEU A 4 9.66 -11.28 20.77
C LEU A 4 10.76 -12.13 21.44
N ASN A 5 10.72 -12.34 22.78
CA ASN A 5 11.65 -13.25 23.45
C ASN A 5 11.42 -14.69 22.96
N LEU A 6 10.16 -15.08 22.81
CA LEU A 6 9.79 -16.39 22.27
C LEU A 6 10.26 -16.55 20.82
N ALA A 7 10.04 -15.54 19.97
CA ALA A 7 10.44 -15.58 18.57
C ALA A 7 11.96 -15.75 18.41
N ILE A 8 12.75 -14.99 19.16
CA ILE A 8 14.21 -15.04 19.05
C ILE A 8 14.75 -16.33 19.68
N ALA A 9 14.22 -16.77 20.82
CA ALA A 9 14.59 -18.06 21.40
C ALA A 9 14.30 -19.23 20.45
N PHE A 10 13.16 -19.21 19.77
CA PHE A 10 12.82 -20.22 18.76
C PHE A 10 13.81 -20.19 17.58
N GLN A 11 14.14 -19.00 17.07
CA GLN A 11 15.13 -18.85 15.99
C GLN A 11 16.52 -19.36 16.40
N VAL A 12 16.95 -19.09 17.64
CA VAL A 12 18.23 -19.58 18.18
C VAL A 12 18.22 -21.10 18.30
N LEU A 13 17.16 -21.69 18.83
CA LEU A 13 17.00 -23.15 18.90
C LEU A 13 17.04 -23.81 17.52
N ASP A 14 16.32 -23.24 16.56
CA ASP A 14 16.28 -23.75 15.19
C ASP A 14 17.67 -23.68 14.53
N ASN A 15 18.38 -22.56 14.70
CA ASN A 15 19.75 -22.42 14.21
C ASN A 15 20.71 -23.43 14.84
N ILE A 16 20.61 -23.68 16.16
CA ILE A 16 21.44 -24.68 16.85
C ILE A 16 21.13 -26.08 16.30
N LYS A 17 19.84 -26.43 16.17
CA LYS A 17 19.39 -27.72 15.64
C LYS A 17 19.85 -27.96 14.21
N ASN A 18 19.87 -26.92 13.38
CA ASN A 18 20.30 -26.97 11.99
C ASN A 18 21.82 -26.79 11.80
N GLY A 19 22.60 -26.72 12.88
CA GLY A 19 24.07 -26.55 12.84
C GLY A 19 24.54 -25.15 12.41
N GLN A 20 23.66 -24.16 12.40
CA GLN A 20 23.92 -22.79 11.98
C GLN A 20 24.49 -21.93 13.13
N LEU A 21 25.55 -22.42 13.80
CA LEU A 21 26.14 -21.74 14.97
C LEU A 21 26.70 -20.34 14.63
N ARG A 22 27.19 -20.15 13.40
CA ARG A 22 27.67 -18.84 12.91
C ARG A 22 26.58 -17.77 12.92
N SER A 23 25.34 -18.15 12.61
CA SER A 23 24.19 -17.23 12.66
C SER A 23 23.89 -16.81 14.10
N CYS A 24 24.08 -17.70 15.07
CA CYS A 24 23.92 -17.35 16.49
C CYS A 24 25.01 -16.42 17.00
N LEU A 25 26.27 -16.63 16.60
CA LEU A 25 27.36 -15.70 16.90
C LEU A 25 27.11 -14.32 16.28
N ALA A 26 26.59 -14.27 15.05
CA ALA A 26 26.23 -13.01 14.38
C ALA A 26 25.08 -12.25 15.08
N MET A 27 24.21 -12.96 15.82
CA MET A 27 23.18 -12.34 16.68
C MET A 27 23.76 -11.76 17.98
N GLY A 28 25.03 -12.00 18.29
CA GLY A 28 25.73 -11.45 19.46
C GLY A 28 25.87 -12.42 20.63
N PHE A 29 25.58 -13.72 20.46
CA PHE A 29 25.85 -14.74 21.47
C PHE A 29 27.33 -15.13 21.47
N GLU A 30 27.89 -15.46 22.63
CA GLU A 30 29.22 -16.06 22.73
C GLU A 30 29.15 -17.60 22.62
N GLU A 31 30.27 -18.26 22.28
CA GLU A 31 30.33 -19.72 22.19
C GLU A 31 29.92 -20.42 23.50
N LYS A 32 30.25 -19.81 24.65
CA LYS A 32 29.88 -20.32 25.98
C LYS A 32 28.38 -20.24 26.23
N ASP A 33 27.73 -19.19 25.75
CA ASP A 33 26.28 -19.03 25.83
C ASP A 33 25.61 -20.13 25.00
N LEU A 34 26.12 -20.39 23.79
CA LEU A 34 25.57 -21.44 22.91
C LEU A 34 25.68 -22.83 23.53
N GLN A 35 26.78 -23.15 24.21
CA GLN A 35 26.91 -24.41 24.94
C GLN A 35 25.88 -24.55 26.07
N THR A 36 25.60 -23.44 26.76
CA THR A 36 24.61 -23.40 27.86
C THR A 36 23.18 -23.49 27.31
N LEU A 37 22.92 -22.92 26.13
CA LEU A 37 21.61 -22.88 25.49
C LEU A 37 21.18 -24.20 24.84
N ILE A 38 22.07 -25.19 24.76
CA ILE A 38 21.71 -26.57 24.40
C ILE A 38 20.83 -27.18 25.51
N ASP A 39 21.00 -26.75 26.76
CA ASP A 39 20.17 -27.20 27.87
C ASP A 39 18.75 -26.60 27.78
N PRO A 40 17.68 -27.44 27.76
CA PRO A 40 16.30 -26.96 27.67
C PRO A 40 15.87 -26.05 28.82
N CYS A 41 16.43 -26.22 30.03
CA CYS A 41 16.07 -25.41 31.20
C CYS A 41 16.58 -23.97 31.05
N SER A 42 17.79 -23.82 30.52
CA SER A 42 18.42 -22.53 30.24
C SER A 42 17.63 -21.74 29.19
N MET A 43 17.17 -22.41 28.13
CA MET A 43 16.32 -21.80 27.11
C MET A 43 14.94 -21.38 27.66
N GLY A 44 14.34 -22.23 28.50
CA GLY A 44 13.08 -21.91 29.18
C GLY A 44 13.15 -20.64 30.03
N THR A 45 14.33 -20.35 30.61
CA THR A 45 14.55 -19.13 31.40
C THR A 45 14.56 -17.88 30.53
N LEU A 46 15.21 -17.91 29.37
CA LEU A 46 15.21 -16.78 28.42
C LEU A 46 13.83 -16.51 27.83
N VAL A 47 13.10 -17.58 27.52
CA VAL A 47 11.74 -17.52 26.98
C VAL A 47 10.75 -16.92 27.99
N ASN A 48 10.86 -17.31 29.26
CA ASN A 48 10.00 -16.83 30.34
C ASN A 48 10.46 -15.52 30.98
N SER A 49 11.59 -14.95 30.57
CA SER A 49 12.10 -13.69 31.12
C SER A 49 11.06 -12.56 31.03
N PRO A 50 10.87 -11.78 32.11
CA PRO A 50 9.96 -10.63 32.11
C PRO A 50 10.53 -9.43 31.35
N VAL A 51 11.83 -9.42 31.07
CA VAL A 51 12.54 -8.30 30.40
C VAL A 51 13.04 -8.78 29.02
N PRO A 52 12.94 -7.95 27.97
CA PRO A 52 13.56 -8.24 26.69
C PRO A 52 15.08 -8.21 26.81
N TRP A 53 15.72 -9.29 26.39
CA TRP A 53 17.18 -9.47 26.43
C TRP A 53 17.86 -9.15 25.09
N PHE A 54 17.15 -8.46 24.19
CA PHE A 54 17.66 -8.04 22.89
C PHE A 54 17.19 -6.62 22.55
N LYS A 55 17.87 -6.02 21.59
CA LYS A 55 17.50 -4.74 20.99
C LYS A 55 17.13 -4.98 19.53
N VAL A 56 15.89 -4.69 19.16
CA VAL A 56 15.46 -4.72 17.75
C VAL A 56 15.82 -3.38 17.12
N VAL A 57 16.65 -3.42 16.07
CA VAL A 57 16.93 -2.27 15.22
C VAL A 57 16.44 -2.60 13.84
N VAL A 58 15.48 -1.82 13.35
CA VAL A 58 15.00 -1.93 11.98
C VAL A 58 15.88 -1.03 11.11
N ASP A 59 16.59 -1.63 10.15
CA ASP A 59 17.30 -0.86 9.13
C ASP A 59 16.29 -0.32 8.12
N SER A 60 15.91 0.95 8.29
CA SER A 60 14.95 1.60 7.40
C SER A 60 15.43 1.60 5.95
N THR A 61 16.74 1.71 5.70
CA THR A 61 17.28 1.77 4.33
C THR A 61 17.12 0.44 3.61
N ILE A 62 17.38 -0.68 4.30
CA ILE A 62 17.18 -2.02 3.74
C ILE A 62 15.69 -2.30 3.58
N VAL A 63 14.87 -1.96 4.58
CA VAL A 63 13.41 -2.10 4.48
C VAL A 63 12.88 -1.31 3.29
N HIS A 64 13.30 -0.06 3.09
CA HIS A 64 12.90 0.74 1.92
C HIS A 64 13.36 0.11 0.60
N ARG A 65 14.56 -0.48 0.54
CA ARG A 65 15.03 -1.19 -0.67
C ARG A 65 14.23 -2.46 -0.95
N LEU A 66 13.93 -3.25 0.09
CA LEU A 66 13.14 -4.47 -0.02
C LEU A 66 11.70 -4.14 -0.41
N LEU A 67 11.10 -3.12 0.20
CA LEU A 67 9.79 -2.62 -0.19
C LEU A 67 9.82 -2.07 -1.61
N ALA A 68 10.82 -1.28 -2.02
CA ALA A 68 10.93 -0.84 -3.41
C ALA A 68 11.02 -2.01 -4.42
N HIS A 69 11.55 -3.17 -4.01
CA HIS A 69 11.56 -4.38 -4.85
C HIS A 69 10.26 -5.21 -4.74
N ALA A 70 9.52 -5.10 -3.64
CA ALA A 70 8.30 -5.86 -3.37
C ALA A 70 7.00 -5.09 -3.71
N SER A 71 7.04 -3.75 -3.76
CA SER A 71 5.87 -2.85 -3.75
C SER A 71 5.87 -1.90 -4.94
N ILE A 72 5.57 -2.42 -6.11
CA ILE A 72 4.52 -1.77 -6.89
C ILE A 72 3.54 -2.89 -7.26
N THR A 73 2.73 -3.31 -6.30
CA THR A 73 1.48 -4.01 -6.63
C THR A 73 0.72 -3.02 -7.52
N ASP A 74 0.33 -3.40 -8.75
CA ASP A 74 -0.39 -2.51 -9.71
C ASP A 74 -1.53 -1.76 -8.98
N GLU A 75 -2.15 -2.40 -7.99
CA GLU A 75 -3.19 -1.83 -7.15
C GLU A 75 -2.75 -0.68 -6.22
N GLU A 76 -1.64 -0.81 -5.46
CA GLU A 76 -1.18 0.27 -4.56
C GLU A 76 -0.76 1.51 -5.36
N ASP A 77 -0.11 1.31 -6.49
CA ASP A 77 0.28 2.42 -7.36
C ASP A 77 -0.92 3.02 -8.07
N THR A 78 -1.90 2.21 -8.46
CA THR A 78 -3.19 2.70 -8.95
C THR A 78 -3.89 3.54 -7.88
N ILE A 79 -3.89 3.12 -6.61
CA ILE A 79 -4.45 3.88 -5.48
C ILE A 79 -3.70 5.20 -5.28
N ARG A 80 -2.37 5.17 -5.22
CA ARG A 80 -1.53 6.37 -5.08
C ARG A 80 -1.77 7.35 -6.22
N ARG A 81 -1.84 6.84 -7.46
CA ARG A 81 -2.15 7.61 -8.67
C ARG A 81 -3.55 8.22 -8.58
N ALA A 82 -4.55 7.44 -8.16
CA ALA A 82 -5.92 7.92 -7.97
C ALA A 82 -5.98 9.08 -6.98
N ILE A 83 -5.32 8.91 -5.83
CA ILE A 83 -5.30 9.89 -4.76
C ILE A 83 -4.60 11.17 -5.22
N ARG A 84 -3.47 11.07 -5.94
CA ARG A 84 -2.76 12.22 -6.56
C ARG A 84 -3.63 13.00 -7.55
N LEU A 85 -4.42 12.28 -8.37
CA LEU A 85 -5.32 12.89 -9.35
C LEU A 85 -6.61 13.47 -8.73
N GLY A 86 -6.76 13.41 -7.40
CA GLY A 86 -7.89 14.00 -6.70
C GLY A 86 -9.10 13.07 -6.57
N ALA A 87 -8.91 11.76 -6.49
CA ALA A 87 -9.96 10.83 -6.10
C ALA A 87 -10.51 11.15 -4.70
N SER A 88 -11.83 11.08 -4.54
CA SER A 88 -12.48 11.28 -3.25
C SER A 88 -12.30 10.06 -2.35
N THR A 89 -12.33 10.26 -1.03
CA THR A 89 -12.30 9.15 -0.05
C THR A 89 -13.40 8.10 -0.32
N PRO A 90 -14.68 8.46 -0.52
CA PRO A 90 -15.70 7.45 -0.82
C PRO A 90 -15.42 6.68 -2.12
N MET A 91 -14.88 7.32 -3.16
CA MET A 91 -14.49 6.66 -4.41
C MET A 91 -13.41 5.60 -4.19
N ILE A 92 -12.39 5.91 -3.39
CA ILE A 92 -11.33 4.95 -3.06
C ILE A 92 -11.87 3.79 -2.21
N THR A 93 -12.75 4.08 -1.25
CA THR A 93 -13.40 3.04 -0.44
C THR A 93 -14.26 2.10 -1.28
N GLU A 94 -15.02 2.63 -2.24
CA GLU A 94 -15.87 1.83 -3.12
C GLU A 94 -15.07 0.96 -4.09
N LEU A 95 -14.03 1.52 -4.72
CA LEU A 95 -13.26 0.82 -5.77
C LEU A 95 -12.22 -0.16 -5.23
N PHE A 96 -11.67 0.10 -4.04
CA PHE A 96 -10.55 -0.68 -3.47
C PHE A 96 -10.85 -1.28 -2.10
N GLY A 97 -12.03 -1.03 -1.52
CA GLY A 97 -12.37 -1.52 -0.17
C GLY A 97 -11.55 -0.88 0.95
N LEU A 98 -10.79 0.17 0.66
CA LEU A 98 -9.91 0.83 1.62
C LEU A 98 -10.71 1.68 2.62
N PRO A 99 -10.53 1.49 3.94
CA PRO A 99 -11.25 2.27 4.92
C PRO A 99 -10.75 3.72 4.93
N ALA A 100 -11.65 4.67 5.23
CA ALA A 100 -11.36 6.10 5.14
C ALA A 100 -10.14 6.56 5.96
N LYS A 101 -9.86 5.89 7.10
CA LYS A 101 -8.68 6.14 7.93
C LYS A 101 -7.36 5.88 7.18
N GLU A 102 -7.31 4.84 6.36
CA GLU A 102 -6.11 4.50 5.57
C GLU A 102 -5.95 5.52 4.45
N VAL A 103 -7.05 5.89 3.77
CA VAL A 103 -7.02 6.91 2.72
C VAL A 103 -6.51 8.26 3.26
N ALA A 104 -6.83 8.62 4.51
CA ALA A 104 -6.28 9.82 5.15
C ALA A 104 -4.75 9.71 5.33
N VAL A 105 -4.25 8.57 5.82
CA VAL A 105 -2.81 8.31 5.94
C VAL A 105 -2.12 8.41 4.58
N TRP A 106 -2.70 7.82 3.53
CA TRP A 106 -2.18 7.93 2.16
C TRP A 106 -2.12 9.38 1.67
N ARG A 107 -3.14 10.20 1.95
CA ARG A 107 -3.17 11.61 1.57
C ARG A 107 -2.10 12.42 2.30
N ASP A 108 -1.92 12.17 3.59
CA ASP A 108 -0.87 12.80 4.40
C ASP A 108 0.53 12.44 3.89
N MET A 109 0.77 11.16 3.61
CA MET A 109 2.03 10.68 3.04
C MET A 109 2.34 11.30 1.67
N LEU A 110 1.31 11.54 0.85
CA LEU A 110 1.44 12.15 -0.47
C LEU A 110 1.49 13.68 -0.43
N GLY A 111 1.38 14.30 0.75
CA GLY A 111 1.42 15.76 0.92
C GLY A 111 0.22 16.48 0.29
N ILE A 112 -0.92 15.80 0.13
CA ILE A 112 -2.09 16.36 -0.54
C ILE A 112 -2.90 17.18 0.46
N PRO A 113 -3.15 18.48 0.20
CA PRO A 113 -3.90 19.30 1.13
C PRO A 113 -5.34 18.83 1.26
N HIS A 114 -5.85 18.84 2.49
CA HIS A 114 -7.25 18.57 2.80
C HIS A 114 -8.13 19.71 2.24
N ARG A 115 -8.62 19.54 1.02
CA ARG A 115 -9.53 20.52 0.40
C ARG A 115 -10.91 20.44 1.06
N LYS A 116 -11.39 21.59 1.54
CA LYS A 116 -12.78 21.76 2.00
C LYS A 116 -13.60 22.39 0.87
N GLY A 117 -14.69 21.75 0.48
CA GLY A 117 -15.66 22.27 -0.50
C GLY A 117 -15.94 21.30 -1.65
N SER A 118 -17.15 21.41 -2.22
CA SER A 118 -17.56 20.67 -3.42
C SER A 118 -16.74 21.11 -4.63
N TRP A 119 -16.44 20.16 -5.52
CA TRP A 119 -15.84 20.48 -6.80
C TRP A 119 -16.78 21.38 -7.63
N PRO A 120 -16.27 22.41 -8.32
CA PRO A 120 -17.07 23.17 -9.26
C PRO A 120 -17.61 22.24 -10.36
N GLN A 121 -18.78 22.56 -10.90
CA GLN A 121 -19.36 21.76 -11.99
C GLN A 121 -18.49 21.89 -13.25
N VAL A 122 -18.26 20.76 -13.94
CA VAL A 122 -17.54 20.71 -15.22
C VAL A 122 -18.27 21.62 -16.22
N ARG A 123 -17.54 22.50 -16.90
CA ARG A 123 -18.13 23.40 -17.91
C ARG A 123 -18.47 22.60 -19.18
N SER A 124 -19.43 23.09 -19.96
CA SER A 124 -19.86 22.41 -21.20
C SER A 124 -18.71 22.24 -22.22
N GLU A 125 -17.77 23.18 -22.28
CA GLU A 125 -16.58 23.08 -23.14
C GLU A 125 -15.63 21.95 -22.69
N GLU A 126 -15.43 21.82 -21.37
CA GLU A 126 -14.59 20.78 -20.75
C GLU A 126 -15.23 19.40 -20.93
N GLU A 127 -16.56 19.30 -20.82
CA GLU A 127 -17.32 18.06 -21.07
C GLU A 127 -17.11 17.54 -22.50
N HIS A 128 -17.12 18.43 -23.49
CA HIS A 128 -16.90 18.04 -24.89
C HIS A 128 -15.47 17.54 -25.15
N LEU A 129 -14.47 18.13 -24.48
CA LEU A 129 -13.08 17.66 -24.54
C LEU A 129 -12.94 16.29 -23.88
N LEU A 130 -13.52 16.12 -22.68
CA LEU A 130 -13.52 14.84 -21.99
C LEU A 130 -14.22 13.75 -22.82
N TRP A 131 -15.30 14.06 -23.53
CA TRP A 131 -15.97 13.10 -24.41
C TRP A 131 -15.05 12.61 -25.53
N LYS A 132 -14.28 13.52 -26.15
CA LYS A 132 -13.28 13.14 -27.18
C LYS A 132 -12.18 12.25 -26.59
N HIS A 133 -11.70 12.57 -25.39
CA HIS A 133 -10.71 11.75 -24.70
C HIS A 133 -11.26 10.37 -24.34
N TRP A 134 -12.51 10.30 -23.87
CA TRP A 134 -13.19 9.05 -23.55
C TRP A 134 -13.27 8.13 -24.78
N VAL A 135 -13.79 8.61 -25.91
CA VAL A 135 -13.93 7.80 -27.13
C VAL A 135 -12.58 7.33 -27.66
N ARG A 136 -11.53 8.14 -27.55
CA ARG A 136 -10.16 7.77 -27.97
C ARG A 136 -9.56 6.71 -27.04
N LEU A 137 -9.53 6.99 -25.74
CA LEU A 137 -8.87 6.15 -24.74
C LEU A 137 -9.59 4.82 -24.53
N THR A 138 -10.92 4.79 -24.63
CA THR A 138 -11.69 3.53 -24.54
C THR A 138 -11.36 2.57 -25.68
N LYS A 139 -11.16 3.10 -26.89
CA LYS A 139 -10.72 2.31 -28.06
C LYS A 139 -9.27 1.85 -27.94
N GLU A 140 -8.38 2.71 -27.47
CA GLU A 140 -6.95 2.40 -27.30
C GLU A 140 -6.71 1.36 -26.18
N GLN A 141 -7.47 1.43 -25.09
CA GLN A 141 -7.28 0.59 -23.91
C GLN A 141 -8.20 -0.65 -23.85
N GLY A 142 -9.12 -0.81 -24.80
CA GLY A 142 -10.05 -1.95 -24.83
C GLY A 142 -10.97 -1.99 -23.61
N THR A 143 -11.50 -0.84 -23.21
CA THR A 143 -12.17 -0.66 -21.91
C THR A 143 -13.48 -1.45 -21.84
N ASN A 144 -13.60 -2.28 -20.81
CA ASN A 144 -14.87 -2.91 -20.46
C ASN A 144 -15.69 -1.97 -19.56
N VAL A 145 -16.80 -1.44 -20.08
CA VAL A 145 -17.71 -0.52 -19.38
C VAL A 145 -18.43 -1.21 -18.20
N ARG A 146 -18.40 -2.55 -18.12
CA ARG A 146 -18.93 -3.31 -16.99
C ARG A 146 -17.93 -3.52 -15.86
N ASP A 147 -16.67 -3.17 -16.07
CA ASP A 147 -15.62 -3.27 -15.04
C ASP A 147 -15.23 -1.87 -14.52
N PRO A 148 -15.60 -1.53 -13.27
CA PRO A 148 -15.23 -0.26 -12.64
C PRO A 148 -13.72 0.01 -12.64
N ARG A 149 -12.87 -1.04 -12.57
CA ARG A 149 -11.41 -0.88 -12.59
C ARG A 149 -10.89 -0.49 -13.97
N SER A 150 -11.48 -1.05 -15.02
CA SER A 150 -11.20 -0.64 -16.41
C SER A 150 -11.62 0.81 -16.65
N ILE A 151 -12.78 1.24 -16.14
CA ILE A 151 -13.22 2.65 -16.20
C ILE A 151 -12.27 3.55 -15.42
N LEU A 152 -11.75 3.09 -14.29
CA LEU A 152 -10.81 3.86 -13.46
C LEU A 152 -9.52 4.16 -14.22
N LYS A 153 -8.95 3.17 -14.92
CA LYS A 153 -7.72 3.36 -15.72
C LYS A 153 -7.90 4.40 -16.83
N VAL A 154 -9.06 4.41 -17.49
CA VAL A 154 -9.39 5.42 -18.52
C VAL A 154 -9.59 6.79 -17.90
N THR A 155 -10.38 6.90 -16.84
CA THR A 155 -10.67 8.18 -16.18
C THR A 155 -9.40 8.82 -15.61
N MET A 156 -8.47 8.02 -15.06
CA MET A 156 -7.13 8.50 -14.68
C MET A 156 -6.37 9.08 -15.87
N SER A 157 -6.35 8.36 -16.99
CA SER A 157 -5.67 8.81 -18.21
C SER A 157 -6.29 10.09 -18.78
N MET A 158 -7.61 10.26 -18.65
CA MET A 158 -8.32 11.49 -19.01
C MET A 158 -7.94 12.65 -18.10
N THR A 159 -7.91 12.43 -16.78
CA THR A 159 -7.53 13.46 -15.80
C THR A 159 -6.07 13.91 -15.98
N GLU A 160 -5.19 13.02 -16.43
CA GLU A 160 -3.81 13.39 -16.76
C GLU A 160 -3.69 14.25 -18.01
N CYS A 161 -4.58 14.06 -18.99
CA CYS A 161 -4.64 14.93 -20.16
C CYS A 161 -5.19 16.32 -19.80
N GLU A 162 -6.07 16.39 -18.80
CA GLU A 162 -6.76 17.61 -18.37
C GLU A 162 -6.50 17.91 -16.87
N PRO A 163 -5.28 18.40 -16.51
CA PRO A 163 -4.86 18.58 -15.11
C PRO A 163 -5.65 19.66 -14.35
N THR A 164 -6.49 20.42 -15.04
CA THR A 164 -7.42 21.40 -14.46
C THR A 164 -8.59 20.73 -13.75
N LEU A 165 -8.89 19.47 -14.08
CA LEU A 165 -10.02 18.71 -13.55
C LEU A 165 -9.54 17.65 -12.56
N SER A 166 -10.37 17.33 -11.57
CA SER A 166 -10.06 16.24 -10.64
C SER A 166 -10.62 14.91 -11.13
N LEU A 167 -9.99 13.82 -10.69
CA LEU A 167 -10.44 12.47 -10.99
C LEU A 167 -11.88 12.22 -10.52
N THR A 168 -12.29 12.81 -9.40
CA THR A 168 -13.68 12.71 -8.92
C THR A 168 -14.67 13.34 -9.90
N MET A 169 -14.33 14.48 -10.52
CA MET A 169 -15.19 15.15 -11.50
C MET A 169 -15.32 14.33 -12.78
N VAL A 170 -14.20 13.84 -13.30
CA VAL A 170 -14.16 13.00 -14.50
C VAL A 170 -14.90 11.69 -14.27
N TRP A 171 -14.71 11.05 -13.11
CA TRP A 171 -15.40 9.83 -12.71
C TRP A 171 -16.93 10.00 -12.70
N ASN A 172 -17.43 11.05 -12.03
CA ASN A 172 -18.87 11.32 -11.96
C ASN A 172 -19.49 11.59 -13.33
N LEU A 173 -18.76 12.30 -14.20
CA LEU A 173 -19.21 12.58 -15.57
C LEU A 173 -19.33 11.30 -16.39
N VAL A 174 -18.32 10.42 -16.32
CA VAL A 174 -18.34 9.13 -17.01
C VAL A 174 -19.45 8.22 -16.48
N GLN A 175 -19.64 8.17 -15.16
CA GLN A 175 -20.74 7.41 -14.56
C GLN A 175 -22.11 7.92 -15.05
N ARG A 176 -22.26 9.24 -15.23
CA ARG A 176 -23.46 9.81 -15.84
C ARG A 176 -23.64 9.38 -17.28
N TRP A 177 -22.60 9.38 -18.12
CA TRP A 177 -22.70 8.91 -19.50
C TRP A 177 -23.10 7.43 -19.58
N ILE A 178 -22.62 6.60 -18.66
CA ILE A 178 -23.01 5.19 -18.54
C ILE A 178 -24.49 5.07 -18.12
N ALA A 179 -24.94 5.87 -17.16
CA ALA A 179 -26.34 5.89 -16.71
C ALA A 179 -27.31 6.39 -17.80
N ASP A 180 -26.88 7.37 -18.60
CA ASP A 180 -27.63 7.95 -19.71
C ASP A 180 -27.61 7.05 -20.97
N GLY A 181 -26.87 5.92 -20.94
CA GLY A 181 -26.78 4.96 -22.04
C GLY A 181 -26.05 5.49 -23.27
N LEU A 182 -25.21 6.51 -23.11
CA LEU A 182 -24.40 7.09 -24.19
C LEU A 182 -23.21 6.21 -24.58
N VAL A 183 -22.91 5.17 -23.78
CA VAL A 183 -21.78 4.24 -23.91
C VAL A 183 -22.25 2.80 -23.70
#